data_AF-A0A6A6ICG0-F1
#
_entry.id   AF-A0A6A6ICG0-F1
#
_cell.length_a   1.000
_cell.length_b   1.000
_cell.length_c   1.000
_cell.angle_alpha   90.00
_cell.angle_beta   90.00
_cell.angle_gamma   90.00
#
_symmetry.space_group_name_H-M   'P 1'
#
loop_
_entity.id
_entity.type
_entity.pdbx_description
1 polymer ?
#
loop_
_entity_poly.entity_id
_entity_poly.type
_entity_poly.pdbx_seq_one_letter_code
_entity_poly.pdbx_strand_id
1 'polypeptide(L)'
;MPQLTFLRRVFSRRTYLYFLSISTFLCCAVFSFLAYIVLFHHVLPMRRAYWLETDYQRAMRDANQQEKVASRLAVGSRPRRRIQPLIHDVPPLHAWNAGHTRVYSEWLGLNRDGTGSFVRKGPEYWIYLGGTAREKSREEEQDPTVFTHRYRKPTCADPPYICDMYNTAFNRISERWHNAFGYQTMAFGTTKPLLRYADCDISPQFCSSRHWGLGSTPVLLVHLKVSDPCDFSMNMRGRCTGTWRFIALPMLKAPWTRQIRISLDKGGSTVVPAFPNAEEQMWSLMAQSGALDGLQYMKHSNDSFSRNSIVTVEPVENDKPRVSTPFGLVSWAVFRDFVDNPLKYPEWLKEAVIKCYVERWADIFTRWWDGVEDVVRPRSCEGVEEERARAKDAREAFIQSEMRRRDQLEARMKARDRAVADDGSMGRRGAEFLK
;
A
#
# COMPACT_ATOMS: atom_id res chain seq x y z
N MET A 1 -69.35 -4.47 6.22
CA MET A 1 -67.93 -4.11 6.44
C MET A 1 -67.81 -2.76 7.18
N PRO A 2 -67.91 -2.71 8.53
CA PRO A 2 -67.90 -1.47 9.31
C PRO A 2 -66.53 -1.09 9.94
N GLN A 3 -65.48 -1.89 9.76
CA GLN A 3 -64.19 -1.62 10.40
C GLN A 3 -63.34 -0.54 9.69
N LEU A 4 -63.57 -0.28 8.40
CA LEU A 4 -62.84 0.73 7.62
C LEU A 4 -63.28 2.18 7.92
N THR A 5 -64.50 2.40 8.40
CA THR A 5 -65.02 3.74 8.73
C THR A 5 -64.53 4.26 10.09
N PHE A 6 -64.21 3.36 11.04
CA PHE A 6 -63.73 3.77 12.36
C PHE A 6 -62.30 4.31 12.32
N LEU A 7 -61.41 3.67 11.55
CA LEU A 7 -60.03 4.14 11.35
C LEU A 7 -59.96 5.55 10.72
N ARG A 8 -60.96 5.92 9.92
CA ARG A 8 -61.03 7.24 9.25
C ARG A 8 -61.42 8.39 10.19
N ARG A 9 -62.05 8.11 11.35
CA ARG A 9 -62.39 9.13 12.36
C ARG A 9 -61.30 9.29 13.43
N VAL A 10 -60.55 8.23 13.72
CA VAL A 10 -59.52 8.25 14.77
C VAL A 10 -58.26 9.01 14.33
N PHE A 11 -57.91 8.98 13.05
CA PHE A 11 -56.85 9.83 12.51
C PHE A 11 -57.41 11.15 12.00
N SER A 12 -57.56 12.14 12.89
CA SER A 12 -57.84 13.51 12.45
C SER A 12 -56.72 13.97 11.50
N ARG A 13 -57.04 14.77 10.48
CA ARG A 13 -56.04 15.29 9.53
C ARG A 13 -54.82 15.92 10.22
N ARG A 14 -55.00 16.46 11.44
CA ARG A 14 -53.92 17.04 12.25
C ARG A 14 -52.92 15.99 12.73
N THR A 15 -53.37 14.82 13.22
CA THR A 15 -52.45 13.77 13.68
C THR A 15 -51.61 13.24 12.52
N TYR A 16 -52.21 13.05 11.35
CA TYR A 16 -51.47 12.66 10.14
C TYR A 16 -50.40 13.70 9.74
N LEU A 17 -50.71 15.00 9.77
CA LEU A 17 -49.74 16.06 9.48
C LEU A 17 -48.60 16.10 10.49
N TYR A 18 -48.87 15.89 11.78
CA TYR A 18 -47.82 15.79 12.81
C TYR A 18 -46.93 14.57 12.59
N PHE A 19 -47.50 13.39 12.31
CA PHE A 19 -46.71 12.19 12.00
C PHE A 19 -45.84 12.39 10.75
N LEU A 20 -46.38 13.01 9.69
CA LEU A 20 -45.61 13.32 8.48
C LEU A 20 -44.46 14.29 8.81
N SER A 21 -44.73 15.37 9.54
CA SER A 21 -43.71 16.36 9.93
C SER A 21 -42.60 15.76 10.79
N ILE A 22 -42.95 14.95 11.80
CA ILE A 22 -41.98 14.26 12.65
C ILE A 22 -41.17 13.25 11.84
N SER A 23 -41.82 12.48 10.96
CA SER A 23 -41.14 11.53 10.07
C SER A 23 -40.16 12.22 9.13
N THR A 24 -40.57 13.32 8.48
CA THR A 24 -39.69 14.12 7.62
C THR A 24 -38.52 14.69 8.42
N PHE A 25 -38.75 15.23 9.62
CA PHE A 25 -37.69 15.74 10.48
C PHE A 25 -36.69 14.65 10.86
N LEU A 26 -37.16 13.46 11.27
CA LEU A 26 -36.30 12.32 11.60
C LEU A 26 -35.49 11.85 10.39
N CYS A 27 -36.11 11.76 9.21
CA CYS A 27 -35.41 11.44 7.97
C CYS A 27 -34.30 12.46 7.69
N CYS A 28 -34.60 13.76 7.73
CA CYS A 28 -33.61 14.82 7.54
C CYS A 28 -32.47 14.75 8.57
N ALA A 29 -32.78 14.48 9.84
CA ALA A 29 -31.79 14.34 10.90
C ALA A 29 -30.86 13.12 10.66
N VAL A 30 -31.43 11.97 10.28
CA VAL A 30 -30.65 10.77 9.94
C VAL A 30 -29.77 11.02 8.71
N PHE A 31 -30.29 11.62 7.64
CA PHE A 31 -29.49 11.96 6.46
C PHE A 31 -28.37 12.95 6.79
N SER A 32 -28.64 13.97 7.61
CA SER A 32 -27.62 14.95 8.03
C SER A 32 -26.52 14.29 8.87
N PHE A 33 -26.90 13.38 9.77
CA PHE A 33 -25.93 12.61 10.58
C PHE A 33 -25.09 11.66 9.72
N LEU A 34 -25.70 10.95 8.77
CA LEU A 34 -24.98 10.11 7.82
C LEU A 34 -24.04 10.94 6.93
N ALA A 35 -24.50 12.08 6.42
CA ALA A 35 -23.67 13.00 5.66
C ALA A 35 -22.49 13.52 6.49
N TYR A 36 -22.73 13.88 7.76
CA TYR A 36 -21.68 14.27 8.70
C TYR A 36 -20.64 13.15 8.87
N ILE A 37 -21.07 11.91 9.11
CA ILE A 37 -20.14 10.78 9.25
C ILE A 37 -19.34 10.58 7.97
N VAL A 38 -19.99 10.53 6.81
CA VAL A 38 -19.30 10.34 5.52
C VAL A 38 -18.29 11.45 5.28
N LEU A 39 -18.67 12.71 5.45
CA LEU A 39 -17.80 13.85 5.19
C LEU A 39 -16.63 13.94 6.18
N PHE A 40 -16.91 13.89 7.48
CA PHE A 40 -15.91 14.17 8.51
C PHE A 40 -15.10 12.95 8.94
N HIS A 41 -15.70 11.76 8.91
CA HIS A 41 -14.98 10.54 9.29
C HIS A 41 -14.36 9.80 8.11
N HIS A 42 -14.76 10.06 6.86
CA HIS A 42 -14.18 9.38 5.69
C HIS A 42 -13.55 10.34 4.69
N VAL A 43 -14.34 11.24 4.10
CA VAL A 43 -13.88 12.08 2.97
C VAL A 43 -12.75 13.02 3.38
N LEU A 44 -12.89 13.78 4.47
CA LEU A 44 -11.88 14.73 4.92
C LEU A 44 -10.55 14.05 5.33
N PRO A 45 -10.53 13.00 6.17
CA PRO A 45 -9.29 12.27 6.46
C PRO A 45 -8.60 11.70 5.23
N MET A 46 -9.37 11.14 4.28
CA MET A 46 -8.82 10.60 3.03
C MET A 46 -8.19 11.68 2.16
N ARG A 47 -8.88 12.82 2.01
CA ARG A 47 -8.40 13.98 1.28
C ARG A 47 -7.12 14.56 1.90
N ARG A 48 -7.06 14.70 3.23
CA ARG A 48 -5.83 15.15 3.92
C ARG A 48 -4.67 14.20 3.70
N ALA A 49 -4.94 12.89 3.81
CA ALA A 49 -3.93 11.88 3.57
C ALA A 49 -3.45 11.88 2.10
N TYR A 50 -4.34 12.11 1.13
CA TYR A 50 -3.98 12.28 -0.28
C TYR A 50 -3.00 13.44 -0.49
N TRP A 51 -3.33 14.62 0.06
CA TRP A 51 -2.47 15.79 -0.07
C TRP A 51 -1.13 15.60 0.61
N LEU A 52 -1.14 15.01 1.81
CA LEU A 52 0.08 14.68 2.56
C LEU A 52 1.01 13.77 1.76
N GLU A 53 0.48 12.67 1.23
CA GLU A 53 1.29 11.70 0.50
C GLU A 53 1.80 12.28 -0.82
N THR A 54 0.96 13.02 -1.55
CA THR A 54 1.36 13.64 -2.82
C THR A 54 2.39 14.75 -2.63
N ASP A 55 2.27 15.58 -1.59
CA ASP A 55 3.26 16.60 -1.25
C ASP A 55 4.59 15.98 -0.86
N TYR A 56 4.58 14.91 -0.05
CA TYR A 56 5.78 14.14 0.28
C TYR A 56 6.46 13.57 -0.97
N GLN A 57 5.69 12.94 -1.87
CA GLN A 57 6.23 12.38 -3.11
C GLN A 57 6.86 13.45 -4.01
N ARG A 58 6.25 14.64 -4.11
CA ARG A 58 6.83 15.77 -4.85
C ARG A 58 8.12 16.24 -4.19
N ALA A 59 8.11 16.46 -2.89
CA ALA A 59 9.25 16.94 -2.16
C ALA A 59 10.45 15.96 -2.26
N MET A 60 10.20 14.65 -2.16
CA MET A 60 11.21 13.61 -2.40
C MET A 60 11.77 13.64 -3.83
N ARG A 61 10.91 13.88 -4.83
CA ARG A 61 11.36 13.99 -6.23
C ARG A 61 12.26 15.20 -6.42
N ASP A 62 11.85 16.35 -5.91
CA ASP A 62 12.59 17.60 -6.05
C ASP A 62 13.95 17.51 -5.35
N ALA A 63 14.00 16.91 -4.16
CA ALA A 63 15.24 16.62 -3.44
C ALA A 63 16.18 15.72 -4.27
N ASN A 64 15.66 14.61 -4.82
CA ASN A 64 16.44 13.71 -5.67
C ASN A 64 16.94 14.37 -6.96
N GLN A 65 16.15 15.25 -7.58
CA GLN A 65 16.57 15.99 -8.77
C GLN A 65 17.67 17.01 -8.43
N GLN A 66 17.54 17.72 -7.32
CA GLN A 66 18.54 18.67 -6.85
C GLN A 66 19.86 17.96 -6.53
N GLU A 67 19.84 16.80 -5.89
CA GLU A 67 21.05 16.00 -5.61
C GLU A 67 21.75 15.57 -6.91
N LYS A 68 20.99 15.17 -7.93
CA LYS A 68 21.55 14.84 -9.25
C LYS A 68 22.17 16.06 -9.95
N VAL A 69 21.62 17.24 -9.75
CA VAL A 69 22.16 18.49 -10.33
C VAL A 69 23.40 18.93 -9.55
N ALA A 70 23.35 18.92 -8.22
CA ALA A 70 24.46 19.30 -7.35
C ALA A 70 25.68 18.39 -7.55
N SER A 71 25.48 17.07 -7.60
CA SER A 71 26.54 16.10 -7.90
C SER A 71 27.20 16.30 -9.26
N ARG A 72 26.47 16.82 -10.26
CA ARG A 72 27.02 17.16 -11.58
C ARG A 72 27.78 18.47 -11.60
N LEU A 73 27.41 19.43 -10.76
CA LEU A 73 28.00 20.77 -10.78
C LEU A 73 29.23 20.89 -9.88
N ALA A 74 29.52 19.92 -9.00
CA ALA A 74 30.63 19.94 -8.03
C ALA A 74 30.71 21.24 -7.20
N VAL A 75 29.62 22.01 -7.14
CA VAL A 75 29.53 23.23 -6.35
C VAL A 75 29.25 22.83 -4.92
N GLY A 76 30.11 23.26 -3.98
CA GLY A 76 29.97 23.04 -2.54
C GLY A 76 28.78 23.78 -1.90
N SER A 77 27.64 23.87 -2.59
CA SER A 77 26.42 24.40 -2.02
C SER A 77 25.97 23.45 -0.90
N ARG A 78 25.78 24.02 0.29
CA ARG A 78 25.26 23.28 1.44
C ARG A 78 23.97 22.58 1.03
N PRO A 79 23.82 21.27 1.28
CA PRO A 79 22.62 20.56 0.89
C PRO A 79 21.40 21.22 1.54
N ARG A 80 20.44 21.65 0.72
CA ARG A 80 19.10 22.00 1.21
C ARG A 80 18.50 20.76 1.87
N ARG A 81 17.63 20.98 2.88
CA ARG A 81 16.96 19.98 3.72
C ARG A 81 16.76 18.65 2.98
N ARG A 82 17.53 17.62 3.36
CA ARG A 82 17.42 16.28 2.78
C ARG A 82 16.19 15.62 3.36
N ILE A 83 15.19 15.34 2.55
CA ILE A 83 14.03 14.56 3.01
C ILE A 83 14.50 13.12 3.12
N GLN A 84 14.57 12.62 4.36
CA GLN A 84 14.98 11.25 4.60
C GLN A 84 13.72 10.38 4.74
N PRO A 85 13.64 9.27 3.99
CA PRO A 85 12.59 8.29 4.22
C PRO A 85 12.77 7.62 5.59
N LEU A 86 11.67 7.18 6.20
CA LEU A 86 11.69 6.45 7.48
C LEU A 86 12.58 5.21 7.43
N ILE A 87 12.51 4.48 6.31
CA ILE A 87 13.33 3.31 6.04
C ILE A 87 14.25 3.59 4.85
N HIS A 88 15.54 3.40 5.04
CA HIS A 88 16.56 3.58 4.01
C HIS A 88 16.59 2.38 3.06
N ASP A 89 16.94 2.64 1.79
CA ASP A 89 17.13 1.67 0.70
C ASP A 89 15.93 0.79 0.32
N VAL A 90 14.84 0.84 1.07
CA VAL A 90 13.58 0.16 0.75
C VAL A 90 12.64 1.16 0.07
N PRO A 91 12.04 0.84 -1.08
CA PRO A 91 11.04 1.72 -1.69
C PRO A 91 9.76 1.83 -0.83
N PRO A 92 9.27 3.05 -0.54
CA PRO A 92 7.98 3.24 0.14
C PRO A 92 6.81 2.82 -0.73
N LEU A 93 5.76 2.30 -0.08
CA LEU A 93 4.46 2.08 -0.66
C LEU A 93 3.59 3.32 -0.52
N HIS A 94 2.84 3.54 -1.57
CA HIS A 94 2.06 4.73 -1.78
C HIS A 94 0.63 4.35 -2.13
N ALA A 95 -0.35 4.95 -1.45
CA ALA A 95 -1.75 4.75 -1.75
C ALA A 95 -2.13 5.45 -3.05
N TRP A 96 -1.53 6.61 -3.33
CA TRP A 96 -1.86 7.42 -4.50
C TRP A 96 -0.67 7.64 -5.43
N ASN A 97 -1.02 7.87 -6.70
CA ASN A 97 -0.04 8.22 -7.71
C ASN A 97 0.11 9.75 -7.77
N ALA A 98 1.30 10.29 -7.48
CA ALA A 98 1.68 11.62 -7.94
C ALA A 98 2.61 11.51 -9.16
N GLY A 99 2.05 11.56 -10.38
CA GLY A 99 2.83 11.57 -11.62
C GLY A 99 3.37 10.19 -12.05
N HIS A 100 4.69 9.99 -11.96
CA HIS A 100 5.37 8.76 -12.43
C HIS A 100 5.67 7.74 -11.33
N THR A 101 5.19 7.97 -10.10
CA THR A 101 5.36 7.04 -8.99
C THR A 101 4.32 5.92 -9.08
N ARG A 102 4.77 4.66 -8.98
CA ARG A 102 3.84 3.52 -8.95
C ARG A 102 3.06 3.50 -7.64
N VAL A 103 1.77 3.21 -7.72
CA VAL A 103 0.93 2.93 -6.54
C VAL A 103 1.25 1.56 -5.96
N TYR A 104 0.87 1.31 -4.70
CA TYR A 104 1.15 0.04 -4.03
C TYR A 104 0.64 -1.17 -4.82
N SER A 105 -0.54 -1.08 -5.44
CA SER A 105 -1.11 -2.18 -6.24
C SER A 105 -0.21 -2.53 -7.43
N GLU A 106 0.38 -1.53 -8.10
CA GLU A 106 1.34 -1.74 -9.17
C GLU A 106 2.69 -2.24 -8.65
N TRP A 107 3.12 -1.78 -7.48
CA TRP A 107 4.35 -2.25 -6.84
C TRP A 107 4.28 -3.69 -6.40
N LEU A 108 3.13 -4.13 -5.91
CA LEU A 108 2.91 -5.47 -5.39
C LEU A 108 2.39 -6.43 -6.47
N GLY A 109 2.01 -5.92 -7.65
CA GLY A 109 1.47 -6.74 -8.72
C GLY A 109 0.06 -7.23 -8.43
N LEU A 110 -0.77 -6.37 -7.85
CA LEU A 110 -2.12 -6.67 -7.44
C LEU A 110 -3.13 -6.07 -8.42
N ASN A 111 -4.19 -6.83 -8.66
CA ASN A 111 -5.42 -6.29 -9.20
C ASN A 111 -6.12 -5.42 -8.15
N ARG A 112 -7.11 -4.65 -8.60
CA ARG A 112 -7.89 -3.76 -7.72
C ARG A 112 -8.47 -4.53 -6.54
N ASP A 113 -9.07 -5.69 -6.78
CA ASP A 113 -9.70 -6.57 -5.77
C ASP A 113 -8.74 -7.25 -4.78
N GLY A 114 -7.43 -6.99 -4.87
CA GLY A 114 -6.42 -7.59 -3.99
C GLY A 114 -5.92 -8.97 -4.43
N THR A 115 -6.44 -9.52 -5.55
CA THR A 115 -5.84 -10.70 -6.19
C THR A 115 -4.52 -10.35 -6.86
N GLY A 116 -3.66 -11.33 -7.09
CA GLY A 116 -2.43 -11.16 -7.86
C GLY A 116 -2.71 -10.98 -9.35
N SER A 117 -1.91 -10.15 -10.01
CA SER A 117 -1.89 -10.00 -11.46
C SER A 117 -1.02 -11.09 -12.08
N PHE A 118 -1.48 -11.71 -13.17
CA PHE A 118 -0.68 -12.69 -13.91
C PHE A 118 0.70 -12.17 -14.34
N VAL A 119 0.80 -10.88 -14.65
CA VAL A 119 2.07 -10.23 -15.05
C VAL A 119 3.13 -10.36 -13.96
N ARG A 120 2.71 -10.52 -12.70
CA ARG A 120 3.57 -10.68 -11.53
C ARG A 120 3.13 -11.87 -10.70
N LYS A 121 3.10 -13.06 -11.31
CA LYS A 121 2.87 -14.33 -10.60
C LYS A 121 4.13 -14.80 -9.87
N GLY A 122 3.96 -15.37 -8.68
CA GLY A 122 5.05 -15.88 -7.86
C GLY A 122 5.83 -14.90 -6.97
N PRO A 123 5.72 -13.55 -6.99
CA PRO A 123 6.48 -12.72 -6.08
C PRO A 123 5.97 -12.85 -4.65
N GLU A 124 6.90 -12.71 -3.72
CA GLU A 124 6.66 -12.67 -2.29
C GLU A 124 7.18 -11.32 -1.76
N TYR A 125 6.47 -10.73 -0.80
CA TYR A 125 6.83 -9.44 -0.22
C TYR A 125 6.75 -9.47 1.30
N TRP A 126 7.73 -8.84 1.93
CA TRP A 126 7.66 -8.41 3.32
C TRP A 126 7.48 -6.90 3.36
N ILE A 127 6.37 -6.48 3.93
CA ILE A 127 5.93 -5.08 3.97
C ILE A 127 5.88 -4.65 5.43
N TYR A 128 6.74 -3.72 5.83
CA TYR A 128 6.70 -3.13 7.16
C TYR A 128 5.82 -1.87 7.18
N LEU A 129 4.85 -1.80 8.09
CA LEU A 129 4.05 -0.60 8.31
C LEU A 129 4.54 0.03 9.61
N GLY A 130 5.26 1.15 9.47
CA GLY A 130 5.90 1.87 10.55
C GLY A 130 5.48 3.34 10.59
N GLY A 131 5.66 3.99 11.72
CA GLY A 131 5.49 5.43 11.87
C GLY A 131 6.52 5.96 12.87
N THR A 132 6.56 7.28 13.03
CA THR A 132 7.49 7.97 13.92
C THR A 132 6.91 8.11 15.32
N ALA A 133 7.81 8.06 16.30
CA ALA A 133 7.56 8.41 17.69
C ALA A 133 7.11 9.88 17.81
N ARG A 134 6.21 10.16 18.77
CA ARG A 134 5.86 11.55 19.12
C ARG A 134 7.14 12.32 19.48
N GLU A 135 7.34 13.45 18.81
CA GLU A 135 8.51 14.32 18.95
C GLU A 135 8.84 14.54 20.44
N LYS A 136 10.10 14.30 20.79
CA LYS A 136 10.67 14.84 22.02
C LYS A 136 10.69 16.37 21.91
N SER A 137 10.60 17.04 23.05
CA SER A 137 10.34 18.48 23.20
C SER A 137 11.05 19.39 22.18
N ARG A 138 10.35 20.49 21.83
CA ARG A 138 10.74 21.66 20.99
C ARG A 138 12.22 22.11 20.96
N GLU A 139 13.06 21.66 21.89
CA GLU A 139 14.50 21.97 21.92
C GLU A 139 15.33 21.08 20.97
N GLU A 140 14.83 19.92 20.53
CA GLU A 140 15.47 19.07 19.49
C GLU A 140 15.01 19.42 18.05
N GLU A 141 14.10 20.38 17.89
CA GLU A 141 13.51 20.85 16.61
C GLU A 141 14.51 21.63 15.72
N GLN A 142 15.79 21.65 16.09
CA GLN A 142 16.88 22.34 15.38
C GLN A 142 17.73 21.44 14.48
N ASP A 143 17.35 20.18 14.25
CA ASP A 143 17.97 19.41 13.15
C ASP A 143 17.24 19.69 11.81
N PRO A 144 17.81 20.53 10.92
CA PRO A 144 17.21 20.85 9.63
C PRO A 144 17.23 19.68 8.64
N THR A 145 17.82 18.54 9.00
CA THR A 145 17.93 17.35 8.14
C THR A 145 16.76 16.36 8.30
N VAL A 146 15.89 16.58 9.28
CA VAL A 146 14.71 15.76 9.51
C VAL A 146 13.51 16.44 8.84
N PHE A 147 12.82 15.73 7.95
CA PHE A 147 11.58 16.22 7.38
C PHE A 147 10.48 16.19 8.45
N THR A 148 10.24 17.32 9.09
CA THR A 148 9.10 17.48 10.01
C THR A 148 7.81 17.56 9.19
N HIS A 149 6.98 16.52 9.28
CA HIS A 149 5.73 16.41 8.54
C HIS A 149 4.75 17.51 8.94
N ARG A 150 4.51 18.48 8.05
CA ARG A 150 3.65 19.66 8.30
C ARG A 150 2.21 19.33 8.71
N TYR A 151 1.72 18.15 8.33
CA TYR A 151 0.29 17.83 8.26
C TYR A 151 -0.19 16.82 9.31
N ARG A 152 0.71 16.18 10.07
CA ARG A 152 0.30 15.22 11.11
C ARG A 152 1.33 15.10 12.22
N LYS A 153 0.82 15.02 13.45
CA LYS A 153 1.62 14.60 14.61
C LYS A 153 2.10 13.16 14.37
N PRO A 154 3.30 12.80 14.84
CA PRO A 154 3.81 11.44 14.74
C PRO A 154 2.77 10.42 15.21
N THR A 155 2.60 9.34 14.45
CA THR A 155 1.42 8.48 14.52
C THR A 155 1.63 7.18 15.27
N CYS A 156 2.79 6.98 15.91
CA CYS A 156 3.03 5.81 16.75
C CYS A 156 1.91 5.66 17.80
N ALA A 157 1.03 4.67 17.59
CA ALA A 157 -0.07 4.33 18.49
C ALA A 157 0.44 3.57 19.71
N ASP A 158 1.54 2.82 19.50
CA ASP A 158 2.30 2.18 20.55
C ASP A 158 3.24 3.18 21.24
N PRO A 159 3.81 2.83 22.40
CA PRO A 159 4.87 3.63 23.02
C PRO A 159 5.97 4.03 22.02
N PRO A 160 6.46 5.29 22.04
CA PRO A 160 7.48 5.80 21.12
C PRO A 160 8.67 4.88 20.88
N TYR A 161 9.23 4.31 21.95
CA TYR A 161 10.40 3.45 21.89
C TYR A 161 10.16 2.17 21.06
N ILE A 162 8.92 1.67 20.98
CA ILE A 162 8.58 0.49 20.17
C ILE A 162 8.72 0.84 18.69
N CYS A 163 8.16 1.95 18.24
CA CYS A 163 8.29 2.39 16.86
C CYS A 163 9.76 2.60 16.48
N ASP A 164 10.53 3.29 17.31
CA ASP A 164 11.95 3.54 17.06
C ASP A 164 12.75 2.23 16.96
N MET A 165 12.50 1.28 17.88
CA MET A 165 13.15 -0.03 17.87
C MET A 165 12.84 -0.83 16.60
N TYR A 166 11.59 -0.86 16.16
CA TYR A 166 11.18 -1.63 14.97
C TYR A 166 11.53 -0.94 13.65
N ASN A 167 11.53 0.39 13.60
CA ASN A 167 12.06 1.15 12.45
C ASN A 167 13.56 0.87 12.29
N THR A 168 14.31 0.94 13.39
CA THR A 168 15.75 0.63 13.41
C THR A 168 16.02 -0.82 13.03
N ALA A 169 15.24 -1.75 13.58
CA ALA A 169 15.33 -3.18 13.25
C ALA A 169 15.10 -3.43 11.76
N PHE A 170 14.04 -2.85 11.17
CA PHE A 170 13.75 -3.07 9.76
C PHE A 170 14.82 -2.46 8.84
N ASN A 171 15.40 -1.30 9.20
CA ASN A 171 16.55 -0.71 8.50
C ASN A 171 17.78 -1.63 8.52
N ARG A 172 18.15 -2.17 9.68
CA ARG A 172 19.28 -3.12 9.76
C ARG A 172 19.02 -4.39 8.97
N ILE A 173 17.77 -4.88 9.03
CA ILE A 173 17.35 -6.04 8.25
C ILE A 173 17.42 -5.73 6.76
N SER A 174 16.99 -4.57 6.28
CA SER A 174 17.01 -4.22 4.86
C SER A 174 18.45 -4.11 4.33
N GLU A 175 19.33 -3.45 5.08
CA GLU A 175 20.78 -3.39 4.80
C GLU A 175 21.36 -4.81 4.68
N ARG A 176 21.09 -5.67 5.67
CA ARG A 176 21.53 -7.07 5.65
C ARG A 176 20.90 -7.85 4.49
N TRP A 177 19.63 -7.61 4.17
CA TRP A 177 18.88 -8.29 3.12
C TRP A 177 19.38 -7.92 1.71
N HIS A 178 19.93 -6.72 1.54
CA HIS A 178 20.56 -6.29 0.31
C HIS A 178 22.00 -6.80 0.20
N ASN A 179 22.75 -6.77 1.30
CA ASN A 179 24.15 -7.22 1.35
C ASN A 179 24.30 -8.75 1.25
N ALA A 180 23.50 -9.52 1.97
CA ALA A 180 23.63 -10.98 2.07
C ALA A 180 23.30 -11.72 0.76
N PHE A 181 22.64 -11.06 -0.17
CA PHE A 181 22.03 -11.68 -1.34
C PHE A 181 22.38 -10.93 -2.63
N GLY A 182 23.57 -10.33 -2.69
CA GLY A 182 24.00 -9.45 -3.79
C GLY A 182 23.50 -9.92 -5.15
N TYR A 183 22.67 -9.10 -5.79
CA TYR A 183 22.10 -9.07 -7.15
C TYR A 183 21.96 -10.34 -8.05
N GLN A 184 22.36 -11.56 -7.68
CA GLN A 184 22.66 -12.61 -8.67
C GLN A 184 22.14 -14.03 -8.43
N THR A 185 21.42 -14.36 -7.37
CA THR A 185 20.92 -15.74 -7.23
C THR A 185 19.54 -15.91 -7.85
N MET A 186 19.49 -16.18 -9.16
CA MET A 186 18.38 -16.88 -9.83
C MET A 186 18.35 -18.36 -9.40
N ALA A 187 18.19 -18.64 -8.10
CA ALA A 187 17.97 -20.00 -7.65
C ALA A 187 16.52 -20.39 -7.97
N PHE A 188 16.36 -21.28 -8.95
CA PHE A 188 15.09 -21.83 -9.39
C PHE A 188 14.40 -22.57 -8.23
N GLY A 189 13.37 -21.97 -7.64
CA GLY A 189 12.46 -22.69 -6.74
C GLY A 189 11.75 -21.84 -5.68
N THR A 190 12.37 -20.76 -5.20
CA THR A 190 11.70 -19.79 -4.32
C THR A 190 12.10 -18.38 -4.73
N THR A 191 11.12 -17.59 -5.13
CA THR A 191 11.32 -16.16 -5.40
C THR A 191 11.72 -15.50 -4.10
N LYS A 192 12.94 -14.94 -4.05
CA LYS A 192 13.42 -14.21 -2.87
C LYS A 192 12.38 -13.12 -2.51
N PRO A 193 11.90 -13.06 -1.25
CA PRO A 193 10.92 -12.06 -0.90
C PRO A 193 11.51 -10.65 -1.04
N LEU A 194 10.70 -9.74 -1.58
CA LEU A 194 11.03 -8.34 -1.78
C LEU A 194 10.61 -7.52 -0.56
N LEU A 195 11.48 -6.61 -0.12
CA LEU A 195 11.17 -5.72 1.00
C LEU A 195 10.43 -4.47 0.53
N ARG A 196 9.41 -4.06 1.27
CA ARG A 196 8.68 -2.80 1.10
C ARG A 196 8.36 -2.23 2.47
N TYR A 197 8.04 -0.94 2.52
CA TYR A 197 7.50 -0.35 3.74
C TYR A 197 6.39 0.65 3.42
N ALA A 198 5.51 0.91 4.38
CA ALA A 198 4.56 2.00 4.36
C ALA A 198 4.79 2.87 5.59
N ASP A 199 4.97 4.16 5.37
CA ASP A 199 5.08 5.14 6.43
C ASP A 199 3.68 5.62 6.83
N CYS A 200 3.26 5.33 8.05
CA CYS A 200 1.95 5.69 8.61
C CYS A 200 1.78 7.20 8.81
N ASP A 201 2.89 7.95 8.89
CA ASP A 201 2.86 9.41 8.98
C ASP A 201 2.58 10.04 7.63
N ILE A 202 3.09 9.44 6.54
CA ILE A 202 2.91 9.93 5.16
C ILE A 202 1.64 9.39 4.52
N SER A 203 1.40 8.09 4.71
CA SER A 203 0.31 7.33 4.12
C SER A 203 -0.60 6.77 5.22
N PRO A 204 -1.31 7.64 6.00
CA PRO A 204 -2.21 7.28 7.11
C PRO A 204 -3.16 6.12 6.84
N GLN A 205 -3.49 6.01 5.57
CA GLN A 205 -4.41 5.07 5.00
C GLN A 205 -3.97 3.64 5.36
N PHE A 206 -2.73 3.23 5.08
CA PHE A 206 -2.25 1.88 5.38
C PHE A 206 -2.37 1.48 6.87
N CYS A 207 -2.37 2.46 7.77
CA CYS A 207 -2.29 2.23 9.23
C CYS A 207 -3.55 2.67 9.98
N SER A 208 -4.62 3.06 9.28
CA SER A 208 -5.90 3.37 9.89
C SER A 208 -6.74 2.12 9.98
N SER A 209 -7.05 1.69 11.22
CA SER A 209 -7.94 0.57 11.48
C SER A 209 -9.35 0.73 10.89
N ARG A 210 -9.78 1.98 10.63
CA ARG A 210 -11.10 2.30 10.07
C ARG A 210 -11.14 2.36 8.55
N HIS A 211 -10.05 2.73 7.91
CA HIS A 211 -10.05 2.99 6.46
C HIS A 211 -9.53 1.82 5.66
N TRP A 212 -8.69 1.00 6.29
CA TRP A 212 -8.08 -0.16 5.69
C TRP A 212 -8.43 -1.29 6.62
N GLY A 213 -9.25 -2.24 6.15
CA GLY A 213 -9.53 -3.47 6.89
C GLY A 213 -8.30 -4.37 7.10
N LEU A 214 -7.09 -3.80 7.08
CA LEU A 214 -5.90 -4.33 7.72
C LEU A 214 -5.95 -4.15 9.25
N GLY A 215 -6.75 -3.20 9.77
CA GLY A 215 -7.09 -3.13 11.20
C GLY A 215 -5.91 -2.87 12.14
N SER A 216 -4.75 -2.48 11.61
CA SER A 216 -3.50 -2.58 12.33
C SER A 216 -3.08 -1.27 12.98
N THR A 217 -2.58 -1.36 14.20
CA THR A 217 -1.74 -0.31 14.77
C THR A 217 -0.45 -0.18 13.94
N PRO A 218 0.22 0.99 13.92
CA PRO A 218 1.61 1.07 13.45
C PRO A 218 2.48 0.01 14.14
N VAL A 219 3.60 -0.36 13.52
CA VAL A 219 4.44 -1.50 13.92
C VAL A 219 3.78 -2.84 13.57
N LEU A 220 3.48 -2.99 12.28
CA LEU A 220 2.93 -4.22 11.70
C LEU A 220 3.88 -4.74 10.62
N LEU A 221 4.10 -6.05 10.61
CA LEU A 221 4.78 -6.73 9.51
C LEU A 221 3.75 -7.51 8.69
N VAL A 222 3.74 -7.29 7.39
CA VAL A 222 2.83 -7.92 6.44
C VAL A 222 3.60 -8.79 5.48
N HIS A 223 3.14 -10.03 5.34
CA HIS A 223 3.61 -10.95 4.32
C HIS A 223 2.57 -11.02 3.20
N LEU A 224 3.00 -10.76 1.96
CA LEU A 224 2.17 -10.97 0.78
C LEU A 224 2.82 -12.01 -0.11
N LYS A 225 2.08 -13.06 -0.45
CA LYS A 225 2.48 -14.07 -1.44
C LYS A 225 1.47 -14.12 -2.57
N VAL A 226 1.92 -13.92 -3.80
CA VAL A 226 1.10 -14.13 -5.00
C VAL A 226 1.40 -15.54 -5.52
N SER A 227 0.41 -16.42 -5.44
CA SER A 227 0.54 -17.83 -5.82
C SER A 227 0.56 -18.02 -7.34
N ASP A 228 1.07 -19.18 -7.78
CA ASP A 228 0.95 -19.75 -9.13
C ASP A 228 0.34 -21.15 -8.92
N PRO A 229 -0.73 -21.58 -9.63
CA PRO A 229 -1.28 -21.07 -10.89
C PRO A 229 -2.17 -19.83 -10.80
N CYS A 230 -2.32 -19.12 -11.92
CA CYS A 230 -3.31 -18.06 -12.12
C CYS A 230 -4.50 -18.57 -12.92
N ASP A 231 -5.70 -18.07 -12.59
CA ASP A 231 -6.95 -18.35 -13.28
C ASP A 231 -7.22 -17.33 -14.39
N PHE A 232 -7.43 -17.83 -15.62
CA PHE A 232 -7.71 -17.01 -16.80
C PHE A 232 -9.18 -17.06 -17.24
N SER A 233 -10.03 -17.81 -16.54
CA SER A 233 -11.47 -17.91 -16.85
C SER A 233 -12.17 -16.54 -16.76
N MET A 234 -11.74 -15.68 -15.83
CA MET A 234 -12.40 -14.40 -15.55
C MET A 234 -12.02 -13.25 -16.49
N ASN A 235 -10.78 -13.22 -17.01
CA ASN A 235 -10.33 -12.21 -17.97
C ASN A 235 -9.02 -12.63 -18.67
N MET A 236 -8.74 -12.05 -19.84
CA MET A 236 -7.47 -12.23 -20.56
C MET A 236 -6.23 -11.78 -19.78
N ARG A 237 -6.41 -11.04 -18.68
CA ARG A 237 -5.31 -10.56 -17.84
C ARG A 237 -4.87 -11.55 -16.76
N GLY A 238 -5.62 -12.62 -16.53
CA GLY A 238 -5.37 -13.63 -15.50
C GLY A 238 -5.41 -13.09 -14.06
N ARG A 239 -5.96 -13.87 -13.12
CA ARG A 239 -5.99 -13.55 -11.69
C ARG A 239 -5.34 -14.66 -10.89
N CYS A 240 -4.41 -14.31 -10.03
CA CYS A 240 -3.70 -15.27 -9.18
C CYS A 240 -4.16 -15.12 -7.74
N THR A 241 -4.16 -16.20 -6.97
CA THR A 241 -4.45 -16.14 -5.54
C THR A 241 -3.43 -15.27 -4.82
N GLY A 242 -3.89 -14.36 -3.97
CA GLY A 242 -3.05 -13.54 -3.10
C GLY A 242 -3.24 -13.93 -1.63
N THR A 243 -2.19 -14.36 -0.96
CA THR A 243 -2.21 -14.63 0.49
C THR A 243 -1.54 -13.49 1.24
N TRP A 244 -2.29 -12.83 2.11
CA TRP A 244 -1.83 -11.79 3.02
C TRP A 244 -1.75 -12.35 4.44
N ARG A 245 -0.66 -12.08 5.15
CA ARG A 245 -0.52 -12.39 6.57
C ARG A 245 -0.14 -11.12 7.31
N PHE A 246 -0.91 -10.76 8.31
CA PHE A 246 -0.72 -9.58 9.14
C PHE A 246 -0.14 -10.03 10.48
N ILE A 247 0.97 -9.44 10.88
CA ILE A 247 1.72 -9.82 12.09
C ILE A 247 1.98 -8.55 12.89
N ALA A 248 1.28 -8.41 14.02
CA ALA A 248 1.48 -7.29 14.91
C ALA A 248 2.76 -7.44 15.73
N LEU A 249 3.49 -6.33 15.88
CA LEU A 249 4.72 -6.26 16.65
C LEU A 249 4.53 -5.29 17.83
N PRO A 250 5.17 -5.54 18.99
CA PRO A 250 5.95 -6.72 19.32
C PRO A 250 5.08 -7.98 19.48
N MET A 251 5.66 -9.13 19.13
CA MET A 251 5.00 -10.41 19.33
C MET A 251 5.30 -10.90 20.76
N LEU A 252 4.27 -10.93 21.60
CA LEU A 252 4.42 -11.28 23.02
C LEU A 252 4.48 -12.80 23.27
N LYS A 253 4.02 -13.62 22.33
CA LYS A 253 3.96 -15.09 22.44
C LYS A 253 4.82 -15.75 21.34
N ALA A 254 5.23 -16.99 21.61
CA ALA A 254 6.13 -17.79 20.77
C ALA A 254 5.69 -17.82 19.28
N PRO A 255 6.62 -17.90 18.31
CA PRO A 255 7.50 -19.07 18.18
C PRO A 255 8.97 -18.75 18.48
N TRP A 256 9.23 -18.10 19.62
CA TRP A 256 10.59 -17.82 20.05
C TRP A 256 11.23 -19.09 20.63
N THR A 257 12.17 -19.67 19.90
CA THR A 257 12.94 -20.84 20.36
C THR A 257 14.25 -20.45 21.04
N ARG A 258 14.59 -19.14 21.10
CA ARG A 258 15.86 -18.68 21.63
C ARG A 258 15.90 -18.80 23.16
N GLN A 259 16.84 -19.61 23.62
CA GLN A 259 17.18 -19.76 25.01
C GLN A 259 18.53 -19.10 25.27
N ILE A 260 18.65 -18.31 26.33
CA ILE A 260 19.92 -17.72 26.78
C ILE A 260 20.30 -18.27 28.14
N ARG A 261 21.61 -18.46 28.34
CA ARG A 261 22.18 -18.88 29.61
C ARG A 261 22.48 -17.63 30.43
N ILE A 262 21.79 -17.46 31.56
CA ILE A 262 22.02 -16.37 32.51
C ILE A 262 22.78 -16.93 33.70
N SER A 263 23.87 -16.27 34.08
CA SER A 263 24.64 -16.60 35.29
C SER A 263 23.85 -16.22 36.54
N LEU A 264 23.80 -17.10 37.53
CA LEU A 264 23.14 -16.85 38.81
C LEU A 264 24.15 -16.30 39.82
N ASP A 265 23.72 -15.34 40.64
CA ASP A 265 24.58 -14.63 41.62
C ASP A 265 25.31 -15.56 42.60
N LYS A 266 24.79 -16.77 42.84
CA LYS A 266 25.36 -17.75 43.77
C LYS A 266 26.27 -18.79 43.12
N GLY A 267 26.71 -18.56 41.88
CA GLY A 267 27.52 -19.51 41.13
C GLY A 267 26.65 -20.58 40.49
N GLY A 268 26.57 -20.56 39.17
CA GLY A 268 25.69 -21.42 38.39
C GLY A 268 25.11 -20.66 37.21
N SER A 269 24.30 -21.34 36.43
CA SER A 269 23.67 -20.74 35.27
C SER A 269 22.36 -21.43 34.96
N THR A 270 21.33 -20.67 34.63
CA THR A 270 20.07 -21.21 34.18
C THR A 270 19.83 -20.80 32.73
N VAL A 271 19.17 -21.68 31.99
CA VAL A 271 18.77 -21.41 30.62
C VAL A 271 17.34 -20.89 30.66
N VAL A 272 17.13 -19.63 30.29
CA VAL A 272 15.80 -19.01 30.27
C VAL A 272 15.43 -18.64 28.83
N PRO A 273 14.13 -18.61 28.49
CA PRO A 273 13.69 -18.02 27.24
C PRO A 273 14.11 -16.55 27.21
N ALA A 274 14.87 -16.17 26.20
CA ALA A 274 15.13 -14.76 25.92
C ALA A 274 14.00 -14.24 25.05
N PHE A 275 13.35 -13.15 25.44
CA PHE A 275 12.53 -12.43 24.49
C PHE A 275 13.45 -11.84 23.42
N PRO A 276 13.26 -12.22 22.13
CA PRO A 276 14.09 -11.68 21.07
C PRO A 276 13.91 -10.16 21.00
N ASN A 277 15.00 -9.44 20.70
CA ASN A 277 14.92 -8.02 20.42
C ASN A 277 14.11 -7.78 19.12
N ALA A 278 13.77 -6.52 18.82
CA ALA A 278 12.94 -6.17 17.66
C ALA A 278 13.50 -6.73 16.33
N GLU A 279 14.83 -6.65 16.13
CA GLU A 279 15.52 -7.17 14.95
C GLU A 279 15.42 -8.69 14.85
N GLU A 280 15.65 -9.41 15.93
CA GLU A 280 15.54 -10.88 15.98
C GLU A 280 14.10 -11.36 15.76
N GLN A 281 13.11 -10.64 16.31
CA GLN A 281 11.70 -10.91 16.08
C GLN A 281 11.37 -10.81 14.60
N MET A 282 11.67 -9.67 13.97
CA MET A 282 11.40 -9.47 12.54
C MET A 282 12.21 -10.43 11.67
N TRP A 283 13.50 -10.62 11.94
CA TRP A 283 14.37 -11.49 11.15
C TRP A 283 13.91 -12.95 11.21
N SER A 284 13.51 -13.44 12.39
CA SER A 284 13.02 -14.82 12.53
C SER A 284 11.75 -15.05 11.70
N LEU A 285 10.81 -14.09 11.67
CA LEU A 285 9.61 -14.14 10.84
C LEU A 285 9.95 -14.09 9.34
N MET A 286 10.89 -13.23 8.95
CA MET A 286 11.20 -12.95 7.55
C MET A 286 12.10 -13.99 6.90
N ALA A 287 13.04 -14.56 7.66
CA ALA A 287 14.06 -15.46 7.14
C ALA A 287 13.71 -16.95 7.29
N GLN A 288 12.83 -17.32 8.23
CA GLN A 288 12.47 -18.72 8.46
C GLN A 288 11.13 -19.05 7.80
N SER A 289 11.16 -19.94 6.81
CA SER A 289 9.96 -20.39 6.09
C SER A 289 8.87 -20.95 7.02
N GLY A 290 9.26 -21.66 8.09
CA GLY A 290 8.34 -22.26 9.08
C GLY A 290 7.79 -21.28 10.14
N ALA A 291 8.30 -20.05 10.23
CA ALA A 291 7.77 -19.08 11.18
C ALA A 291 6.32 -18.70 10.85
N LEU A 292 5.96 -18.74 9.56
CA LEU A 292 4.60 -18.51 9.09
C LEU A 292 3.63 -19.64 9.48
N ASP A 293 4.10 -20.88 9.54
CA ASP A 293 3.30 -22.02 9.99
C ASP A 293 3.06 -21.95 11.51
N GLY A 294 4.07 -21.46 12.26
CA GLY A 294 3.94 -21.15 13.69
C GLY A 294 2.81 -20.18 14.03
N LEU A 295 2.52 -19.21 13.14
CA LEU A 295 1.44 -18.24 13.33
C LEU A 295 0.04 -18.86 13.22
N GLN A 296 -0.11 -19.98 12.50
CA GLN A 296 -1.40 -20.65 12.34
C GLN A 296 -1.92 -21.21 13.67
N TYR A 297 -1.01 -21.65 14.55
CA TYR A 297 -1.35 -22.19 15.87
C TYR A 297 -1.86 -21.11 16.85
N MET A 298 -1.56 -19.82 16.63
CA MET A 298 -2.11 -18.74 17.44
C MET A 298 -3.60 -18.47 17.16
N LYS A 299 -4.10 -18.84 15.99
CA LYS A 299 -5.50 -18.60 15.58
C LYS A 299 -6.51 -19.35 16.44
N HIS A 300 -6.09 -20.41 17.12
CA HIS A 300 -6.94 -21.26 17.97
C HIS A 300 -6.98 -20.83 19.44
N SER A 301 -6.19 -19.85 19.86
CA SER A 301 -6.32 -19.30 21.21
C SER A 301 -7.46 -18.29 21.25
N ASN A 302 -8.48 -18.54 22.08
CA ASN A 302 -9.63 -17.65 22.30
C ASN A 302 -9.27 -16.27 22.91
N ASP A 303 -7.98 -15.94 23.01
CA ASP A 303 -7.53 -14.64 23.47
C ASP A 303 -7.81 -13.59 22.39
N SER A 304 -8.55 -12.56 22.79
CA SER A 304 -9.00 -11.41 22.00
C SER A 304 -7.88 -10.54 21.40
N PHE A 305 -6.62 -11.00 21.40
CA PHE A 305 -5.52 -10.40 20.65
C PHE A 305 -5.52 -10.92 19.20
N SER A 306 -6.63 -10.71 18.49
CA SER A 306 -6.83 -11.06 17.07
C SER A 306 -6.06 -10.13 16.10
N ARG A 307 -4.88 -9.63 16.49
CA ARG A 307 -4.09 -8.72 15.65
C ARG A 307 -3.28 -9.47 14.58
N ASN A 308 -3.04 -10.77 14.79
CA ASN A 308 -2.44 -11.63 13.77
C ASN A 308 -3.56 -12.28 12.95
N SER A 309 -3.54 -12.09 11.63
CA SER A 309 -4.56 -12.63 10.74
C SER A 309 -3.97 -13.11 9.43
N ILE A 310 -4.58 -14.15 8.85
CA ILE A 310 -4.24 -14.68 7.54
C ILE A 310 -5.47 -14.53 6.66
N VAL A 311 -5.29 -13.89 5.52
CA VAL A 311 -6.33 -13.58 4.55
C VAL A 311 -5.88 -14.12 3.20
N THR A 312 -6.59 -15.11 2.68
CA THR A 312 -6.37 -15.62 1.33
C THR A 312 -7.47 -15.08 0.44
N VAL A 313 -7.09 -14.40 -0.65
CA VAL A 313 -8.01 -13.89 -1.67
C VAL A 313 -7.87 -14.78 -2.89
N GLU A 314 -8.84 -15.67 -3.07
CA GLU A 314 -8.88 -16.62 -4.18
C GLU A 314 -9.70 -16.07 -5.35
N PRO A 315 -9.25 -16.29 -6.59
CA PRO A 315 -10.10 -16.12 -7.76
C PRO A 315 -11.22 -17.18 -7.71
N VAL A 316 -12.48 -16.74 -7.66
CA VAL A 316 -13.64 -17.65 -7.75
C VAL A 316 -14.44 -17.27 -8.97
N GLU A 317 -14.67 -18.26 -9.84
CA GLU A 317 -15.47 -18.09 -11.04
C GLU A 317 -16.91 -17.70 -10.67
N ASN A 318 -17.40 -16.58 -11.20
CA ASN A 318 -18.75 -16.03 -10.96
C ASN A 318 -19.09 -15.60 -9.51
N ASP A 319 -18.18 -15.70 -8.54
CA ASP A 319 -18.40 -15.21 -7.16
C ASP A 319 -17.69 -13.88 -6.91
N LYS A 320 -18.20 -13.10 -5.96
CA LYS A 320 -17.50 -11.90 -5.48
C LYS A 320 -16.32 -12.37 -4.61
N PRO A 321 -15.14 -11.71 -4.68
CA PRO A 321 -14.00 -12.08 -3.85
C PRO A 321 -14.40 -12.12 -2.38
N ARG A 322 -14.21 -13.27 -1.73
CA ARG A 322 -14.55 -13.45 -0.32
C ARG A 322 -13.50 -12.74 0.52
N VAL A 323 -13.95 -11.70 1.24
CA VAL A 323 -13.07 -10.78 1.96
C VAL A 323 -12.99 -11.16 3.43
N SER A 324 -11.82 -10.95 4.03
CA SER A 324 -11.74 -10.72 5.47
C SER A 324 -12.30 -9.33 5.78
N THR A 325 -13.45 -9.30 6.45
CA THR A 325 -14.16 -8.11 6.96
C THR A 325 -14.85 -7.21 5.91
N PRO A 326 -16.02 -6.63 6.23
CA PRO A 326 -16.79 -5.76 5.32
C PRO A 326 -16.09 -4.45 4.91
N PHE A 327 -14.96 -4.11 5.53
CA PHE A 327 -14.15 -2.92 5.22
C PHE A 327 -12.73 -3.26 4.73
N GLY A 328 -12.50 -4.49 4.27
CA GLY A 328 -11.20 -5.02 3.81
C GLY A 328 -10.68 -4.46 2.47
N LEU A 329 -9.67 -5.14 1.93
CA LEU A 329 -8.98 -4.78 0.67
C LEU A 329 -9.93 -4.56 -0.52
N VAL A 330 -11.05 -5.28 -0.59
CA VAL A 330 -12.03 -5.15 -1.68
C VAL A 330 -12.86 -3.86 -1.55
N SER A 331 -13.29 -3.48 -0.36
CA SER A 331 -14.00 -2.21 -0.16
C SER A 331 -13.09 -1.02 -0.52
N TRP A 332 -11.80 -1.16 -0.23
CA TRP A 332 -10.78 -0.21 -0.67
C TRP A 332 -10.60 -0.22 -2.20
N ALA A 333 -10.57 -1.39 -2.84
CA ALA A 333 -10.55 -1.51 -4.30
C ALA A 333 -11.70 -0.73 -4.94
N VAL A 334 -12.92 -0.94 -4.43
CA VAL A 334 -14.13 -0.28 -4.92
C VAL A 334 -14.08 1.21 -4.68
N PHE A 335 -13.58 1.64 -3.53
CA PHE A 335 -13.38 3.05 -3.22
C PHE A 335 -12.33 3.69 -4.15
N ARG A 336 -11.18 3.05 -4.36
CA ARG A 336 -10.16 3.53 -5.31
C ARG A 336 -10.70 3.57 -6.72
N ASP A 337 -11.48 2.58 -7.13
CA ASP A 337 -12.16 2.61 -8.42
C ASP A 337 -13.05 3.83 -8.54
N PHE A 338 -13.78 4.17 -7.48
CA PHE A 338 -14.62 5.36 -7.43
C PHE A 338 -13.84 6.68 -7.36
N VAL A 339 -12.75 6.77 -6.60
CA VAL A 339 -11.99 8.03 -6.46
C VAL A 339 -11.06 8.27 -7.65
N ASP A 340 -10.33 7.23 -8.06
CA ASP A 340 -9.40 7.32 -9.18
C ASP A 340 -10.17 7.47 -10.50
N ASN A 341 -11.31 6.77 -10.66
CA ASN A 341 -12.13 6.83 -11.88
C ASN A 341 -13.66 6.69 -11.58
N PRO A 342 -14.32 7.72 -11.03
CA PRO A 342 -15.71 7.65 -10.56
C PRO A 342 -16.71 7.21 -11.65
N LEU A 343 -16.39 7.47 -12.91
CA LEU A 343 -17.27 7.21 -14.03
C LEU A 343 -16.88 5.95 -14.82
N LYS A 344 -15.79 5.26 -14.47
CA LYS A 344 -15.27 4.06 -15.16
C LYS A 344 -15.08 4.20 -16.68
N TYR A 345 -15.12 5.41 -17.22
CA TYR A 345 -14.90 5.69 -18.63
C TYR A 345 -13.42 6.01 -18.88
N PRO A 346 -12.92 5.87 -20.13
CA PRO A 346 -11.66 6.49 -20.50
C PRO A 346 -11.81 8.00 -20.26
N GLU A 347 -11.07 8.51 -19.27
CA GLU A 347 -11.15 9.90 -18.80
C GLU A 347 -11.28 10.88 -19.97
N TRP A 348 -12.47 11.47 -20.16
CA TRP A 348 -12.71 12.36 -21.28
C TRP A 348 -11.80 13.60 -21.16
N LEU A 349 -11.46 14.25 -22.28
CA LEU A 349 -10.49 15.36 -22.27
C LEU A 349 -10.87 16.47 -21.27
N LYS A 350 -12.17 16.79 -21.20
CA LYS A 350 -12.73 17.78 -20.27
C LYS A 350 -12.82 17.28 -18.82
N GLU A 351 -12.80 15.97 -18.59
CA GLU A 351 -12.99 15.39 -17.26
C GLU A 351 -11.83 15.72 -16.32
N ALA A 352 -10.59 15.74 -16.80
CA ALA A 352 -9.44 16.10 -15.95
C ALA A 352 -9.47 17.57 -15.53
N VAL A 353 -9.89 18.46 -16.42
CA VAL A 353 -10.04 19.89 -16.13
C VAL A 353 -11.21 20.10 -15.17
N ILE A 354 -12.36 19.50 -15.44
CA ILE A 354 -13.52 19.52 -14.55
C ILE A 354 -13.15 18.95 -13.18
N LYS A 355 -12.47 17.80 -13.13
CA LYS A 355 -11.98 17.16 -11.90
C LYS A 355 -11.05 18.10 -11.15
N CYS A 356 -10.10 18.77 -11.82
CA CYS A 356 -9.25 19.77 -11.18
C CYS A 356 -10.07 20.92 -10.59
N TYR A 357 -11.05 21.46 -11.32
CA TYR A 357 -11.88 22.56 -10.81
C TYR A 357 -12.80 22.13 -9.67
N VAL A 358 -13.34 20.91 -9.70
CA VAL A 358 -14.13 20.34 -8.61
C VAL A 358 -13.24 20.10 -7.39
N GLU A 359 -12.05 19.53 -7.58
CA GLU A 359 -11.04 19.36 -6.53
C GLU A 359 -10.66 20.72 -5.91
N ARG A 360 -10.38 21.73 -6.75
CA ARG A 360 -10.06 23.10 -6.32
C ARG A 360 -11.23 23.75 -5.59
N TRP A 361 -12.46 23.60 -6.07
CA TRP A 361 -13.64 24.12 -5.39
C TRP A 361 -13.82 23.44 -4.03
N ALA A 362 -13.66 22.12 -3.98
CA ALA A 362 -13.67 21.37 -2.73
C ALA A 362 -12.53 21.84 -1.81
N ASP A 363 -11.35 22.17 -2.35
CA ASP A 363 -10.23 22.73 -1.60
C ASP A 363 -10.61 24.05 -0.94
N ILE A 364 -11.21 24.97 -1.71
CA ILE A 364 -11.64 26.27 -1.20
C ILE A 364 -12.74 26.09 -0.14
N PHE A 365 -13.72 25.22 -0.39
CA PHE A 365 -14.84 24.98 0.51
C PHE A 365 -14.41 24.32 1.83
N THR A 366 -13.53 23.32 1.74
CA THR A 366 -13.05 22.57 2.91
C THR A 366 -11.88 23.25 3.61
N ARG A 367 -11.28 24.29 3.02
CA ARG A 367 -10.19 25.08 3.61
C ARG A 367 -10.50 25.52 5.05
N TRP A 368 -11.73 25.94 5.30
CA TRP A 368 -12.16 26.36 6.64
C TRP A 368 -12.10 25.22 7.67
N TRP A 369 -12.29 23.98 7.23
CA TRP A 369 -12.24 22.78 8.07
C TRP A 369 -10.82 22.22 8.22
N ASP A 370 -9.94 22.49 7.25
CA ASP A 370 -8.54 22.03 7.20
C ASP A 370 -7.58 22.87 8.06
N GLY A 371 -8.03 24.03 8.57
CA GLY A 371 -7.25 24.87 9.48
C GLY A 371 -6.44 25.96 8.77
N VAL A 372 -5.27 26.32 9.32
CA VAL A 372 -4.41 27.43 8.85
C VAL A 372 -4.08 27.30 7.36
N GLU A 373 -3.95 28.42 6.64
CA GLU A 373 -3.76 28.50 5.17
C GLU A 373 -2.58 27.68 4.60
N ASP A 374 -1.68 27.24 5.47
CA ASP A 374 -0.49 26.45 5.18
C ASP A 374 -0.75 24.96 4.90
N VAL A 375 -1.96 24.45 5.16
CA VAL A 375 -2.26 23.01 5.20
C VAL A 375 -2.78 22.44 3.88
N VAL A 376 -3.58 23.18 3.11
CA VAL A 376 -4.00 22.75 1.77
C VAL A 376 -4.03 23.98 0.87
N ARG A 377 -3.11 24.04 -0.10
CA ARG A 377 -3.15 25.05 -1.15
C ARG A 377 -4.12 24.58 -2.23
N PRO A 378 -5.13 25.38 -2.62
CA PRO A 378 -6.00 25.04 -3.72
C PRO A 378 -5.16 24.72 -4.95
N ARG A 379 -5.44 23.59 -5.60
CA ARG A 379 -4.71 23.20 -6.81
C ARG A 379 -4.83 24.30 -7.87
N SER A 380 -3.70 24.69 -8.47
CA SER A 380 -3.78 25.45 -9.72
C SER A 380 -4.20 24.49 -10.82
N CYS A 381 -5.27 24.84 -11.53
CA CYS A 381 -5.70 24.11 -12.72
C CYS A 381 -5.04 24.64 -14.00
N GLU A 382 -4.18 25.66 -13.85
CA GLU A 382 -3.36 26.19 -14.94
C GLU A 382 -2.31 25.14 -15.34
N GLY A 383 -2.18 24.89 -16.64
CA GLY A 383 -1.23 23.90 -17.17
C GLY A 383 -1.63 22.43 -17.02
N VAL A 384 -2.80 22.11 -16.45
CA VAL A 384 -3.26 20.71 -16.32
C VAL A 384 -3.43 20.02 -17.68
N GLU A 385 -3.94 20.75 -18.68
CA GLU A 385 -4.04 20.23 -20.04
C GLU A 385 -2.67 19.97 -20.66
N GLU A 386 -1.69 20.84 -20.40
CA GLU A 386 -0.33 20.73 -20.92
C GLU A 386 0.47 19.60 -20.25
N GLU A 387 0.36 19.46 -18.92
CA GLU A 387 0.96 18.34 -18.17
C GLU A 387 0.38 17.01 -18.64
N ARG A 388 -0.94 16.96 -18.90
CA ARG A 388 -1.59 15.75 -19.41
C ARG A 388 -1.20 15.45 -20.86
N ALA A 389 -1.07 16.46 -21.71
CA ALA A 389 -0.54 16.29 -23.07
C ALA A 389 0.88 15.70 -23.02
N ARG A 390 1.77 16.27 -22.19
CA ARG A 390 3.11 15.74 -21.96
C ARG A 390 3.10 14.30 -21.43
N ALA A 391 2.20 13.98 -20.50
CA ALA A 391 2.07 12.62 -19.96
C ALA A 391 1.52 11.62 -20.99
N LYS A 392 0.61 12.06 -21.86
CA LYS A 392 0.09 11.26 -22.98
C LYS A 392 1.20 10.97 -23.98
N ASP A 393 1.94 11.99 -24.40
CA ASP A 393 3.05 11.85 -25.35
C ASP A 393 4.13 10.92 -24.77
N ALA A 394 4.47 11.07 -23.49
CA ALA A 394 5.40 10.18 -22.80
C ALA A 394 4.89 8.72 -22.74
N ARG A 395 3.59 8.51 -22.51
CA ARG A 395 2.98 7.18 -22.50
C ARG A 395 2.96 6.54 -23.89
N GLU A 396 2.61 7.30 -24.93
CA GLU A 396 2.63 6.82 -26.31
C GLU A 396 4.06 6.49 -26.75
N ALA A 397 5.02 7.33 -26.41
CA ALA A 397 6.45 7.06 -26.63
C ALA A 397 6.90 5.78 -25.90
N PHE A 398 6.50 5.58 -24.65
CA PHE A 398 6.79 4.36 -23.90
C PHE A 398 6.18 3.12 -24.56
N ILE A 399 4.90 3.15 -24.94
CA ILE A 399 4.22 2.04 -25.61
C ILE A 399 4.91 1.73 -26.95
N GLN A 400 5.24 2.74 -27.74
CA GLN A 400 5.99 2.55 -28.98
C GLN A 400 7.38 1.93 -28.72
N SER A 401 8.08 2.36 -27.67
CA SER A 401 9.38 1.79 -27.31
C SER A 401 9.28 0.32 -26.90
N GLU A 402 8.24 -0.06 -26.16
CA GLU A 402 8.04 -1.43 -25.70
C GLU A 402 7.57 -2.34 -26.85
N MET A 403 6.74 -1.83 -27.78
CA MET A 403 6.40 -2.54 -29.02
C MET A 403 7.67 -2.81 -29.85
N ARG A 404 8.51 -1.79 -30.09
CA ARG A 404 9.79 -1.97 -30.79
C ARG A 404 10.69 -2.98 -30.09
N ARG A 405 10.73 -2.99 -28.75
CA ARG A 405 11.51 -3.95 -27.97
C ARG A 405 11.00 -5.38 -28.17
N ARG A 406 9.68 -5.58 -28.21
CA ARG A 406 9.07 -6.88 -28.50
C ARG A 406 9.36 -7.34 -29.92
N ASP A 407 9.23 -6.45 -30.90
CA ASP A 407 9.53 -6.76 -32.31
C ASP A 407 11.00 -7.16 -32.49
N GLN A 408 11.93 -6.46 -31.81
CA GLN A 408 13.36 -6.82 -31.81
C GLN A 408 13.64 -8.17 -31.16
N LEU A 409 12.96 -8.49 -30.05
CA LEU A 409 13.08 -9.80 -29.40
C LEU A 409 12.55 -10.92 -30.31
N GLU A 410 11.41 -10.71 -30.95
CA GLU A 410 10.83 -11.67 -31.89
C GLU A 410 11.73 -11.89 -33.11
N ALA A 411 12.29 -10.81 -33.67
CA ALA A 411 13.25 -10.89 -34.77
C ALA A 411 14.51 -11.67 -34.37
N ARG A 412 15.03 -11.46 -33.15
CA ARG A 412 16.18 -12.21 -32.61
C ARG A 412 15.87 -13.69 -32.42
N MET A 413 14.67 -14.03 -31.92
CA MET A 413 14.26 -15.43 -31.79
C MET A 413 14.14 -16.10 -33.17
N LYS A 414 13.48 -15.46 -34.15
CA LYS A 414 13.39 -15.97 -35.52
C LYS A 414 14.77 -16.15 -36.18
N ALA A 415 15.69 -15.22 -35.96
CA ALA A 415 17.06 -15.34 -36.48
C ALA A 415 17.80 -16.52 -35.85
N ARG A 416 17.65 -16.73 -34.54
CA ARG A 416 18.22 -17.88 -33.83
C ARG A 416 17.64 -19.20 -34.33
N ASP A 417 16.34 -19.28 -34.56
CA ASP A 417 15.68 -20.50 -35.06
C ASP A 417 16.15 -20.85 -36.48
N ARG A 418 16.36 -19.85 -37.35
CA ARG A 418 16.96 -20.05 -38.68
C ARG A 418 18.39 -20.57 -38.60
N ALA A 419 19.22 -19.98 -37.74
CA ALA A 419 20.60 -20.43 -37.56
C ALA A 419 20.68 -21.90 -37.07
N VAL A 420 19.78 -22.30 -36.16
CA VAL A 420 19.68 -23.69 -35.69
C VAL A 420 19.21 -24.63 -36.80
N ALA A 421 18.26 -24.21 -37.64
CA ALA A 421 17.80 -25.00 -38.78
C ALA A 421 18.91 -25.21 -39.83
N ASP A 422 19.70 -24.17 -40.11
CA ASP A 422 20.80 -24.24 -41.08
C ASP A 422 21.92 -25.17 -40.59
N ASP A 423 22.29 -25.09 -39.30
CA ASP A 423 23.31 -25.96 -38.69
C ASP A 423 22.87 -27.44 -38.65
N GLY A 424 21.60 -27.69 -38.36
CA GLY A 424 21.01 -29.03 -38.44
C GLY A 424 21.00 -29.63 -39.86
N SER A 425 20.98 -28.79 -40.90
CA SER A 425 21.03 -29.23 -42.31
C SER A 425 22.43 -29.65 -42.76
N MET A 426 23.49 -29.05 -42.17
CA MET A 426 24.87 -29.49 -42.40
C MET A 426 25.15 -30.84 -41.72
N GLY A 427 24.59 -31.07 -40.53
CA GLY A 427 24.72 -32.36 -39.84
C GLY A 427 24.15 -33.56 -40.62
N ARG A 428 23.02 -33.39 -41.34
CA ARG A 428 22.47 -34.46 -42.20
C ARG A 428 23.29 -34.73 -43.45
N ARG A 429 23.86 -33.70 -44.09
CA ARG A 429 24.75 -33.89 -45.24
C ARG A 429 26.08 -34.54 -44.85
N GLY A 430 26.59 -34.28 -43.65
CA GLY A 430 27.75 -34.99 -43.11
C GLY A 430 27.48 -36.47 -42.80
N ALA A 431 26.27 -36.81 -42.35
CA ALA A 431 25.88 -38.19 -42.04
C ALA A 431 25.59 -39.04 -43.28
N GLU A 432 25.18 -38.44 -44.42
CA GLU A 432 25.06 -39.14 -45.71
C GLU A 432 26.41 -39.34 -46.41
N PHE A 433 27.44 -38.55 -46.09
CA PHE A 433 28.79 -38.73 -46.66
C PHE A 433 29.62 -39.83 -45.96
N LEU A 434 29.14 -40.35 -44.83
CA LEU A 434 29.77 -41.42 -44.04
C LEU A 434 29.04 -42.78 -44.14
N LYS A 435 28.07 -42.89 -45.05
CA LYS A 435 27.50 -44.15 -45.53
C LYS A 435 27.96 -44.37 -46.96
#